data_AF-A0A9D9X208-F1
#
_entry.id   AF-A0A9D9X208-F1
#
_cell.length_a   1.000
_cell.length_b   1.000
_cell.length_c   1.000
_cell.angle_alpha   90.00
_cell.angle_beta   90.00
_cell.angle_gamma   90.00
#
_symmetry.space_group_name_H-M   'P 1'
#
loop_
_entity.id
_entity.type
_entity.pdbx_description
1 polymer ?
#
loop_
_entity_poly.entity_id
_entity_poly.type
_entity_poly.pdbx_seq_one_letter_code
_entity_poly.pdbx_strand_id
1 'polypeptide(L)'
;DRLEGKATGEETMFGVAPTYAEITWTGLDFSAEQFKAVTSIDKAAWQAEFKLHDTHFEQLAFHLPKALLDTKAALEARLAA
;
A
#
# COMPACT_ATOMS: atom_id res chain seq x y z
N ASP A 1 -1.30 -10.89 -15.81
CA ASP A 1 -1.52 -11.79 -14.66
C ASP A 1 -2.67 -11.43 -13.74
N ARG A 2 -2.59 -10.38 -12.91
CA ARG A 2 -3.67 -10.03 -11.95
C ARG A 2 -5.04 -9.76 -12.60
N LEU A 3 -5.09 -8.94 -13.65
CA LEU A 3 -6.33 -8.67 -14.41
C LEU A 3 -6.83 -9.89 -15.19
N GLU A 4 -5.94 -10.85 -15.46
CA GLU A 4 -6.25 -12.11 -16.14
C GLU A 4 -6.55 -13.25 -15.14
N GLY A 5 -6.53 -12.98 -13.83
CA GLY A 5 -6.78 -13.97 -12.77
C GLY A 5 -5.69 -15.02 -12.56
N LYS A 6 -4.48 -14.81 -13.11
CA LYS A 6 -3.35 -15.75 -13.05
C LYS A 6 -2.45 -15.56 -11.81
N ALA A 7 -2.54 -14.39 -11.18
CA ALA A 7 -1.91 -14.06 -9.90
C ALA A 7 -2.98 -13.62 -8.91
N THR A 8 -2.99 -14.26 -7.74
CA THR A 8 -3.95 -14.04 -6.66
C THR A 8 -3.52 -12.86 -5.78
N GLY A 9 -2.22 -12.79 -5.47
CA GLY A 9 -1.68 -11.87 -4.46
C GLY A 9 -2.08 -12.23 -3.03
N GLU A 10 -1.46 -11.52 -2.09
CA GLU A 10 -1.76 -11.55 -0.66
C GLU A 10 -2.48 -10.26 -0.26
N GLU A 11 -3.50 -10.38 0.60
CA GLU A 11 -4.15 -9.22 1.19
C GLU A 11 -3.20 -8.52 2.16
N THR A 12 -2.94 -7.25 1.89
CA THR A 12 -2.19 -6.34 2.74
C THR A 12 -3.10 -5.21 3.20
N MET A 13 -2.64 -4.42 4.17
CA MET A 13 -3.41 -3.28 4.67
C MET A 13 -3.74 -2.21 3.61
N PHE A 14 -3.00 -2.15 2.50
CA PHE A 14 -3.25 -1.25 1.37
C PHE A 14 -3.98 -1.90 0.19
N GLY A 15 -4.44 -3.15 0.34
CA GLY A 15 -5.05 -3.94 -0.72
C GLY A 15 -4.21 -5.14 -1.11
N VAL A 16 -4.31 -5.60 -2.35
CA VAL A 16 -3.68 -6.86 -2.75
C VAL A 16 -2.28 -6.61 -3.31
N ALA A 17 -1.26 -7.10 -2.60
CA ALA A 17 0.13 -7.09 -3.05
C ALA A 17 0.50 -8.46 -3.67
N PRO A 18 1.35 -8.53 -4.70
CA PRO A 18 1.83 -9.82 -5.20
C PRO A 18 2.75 -10.48 -4.17
N THR A 19 2.81 -11.81 -4.16
CA THR A 19 3.86 -12.55 -3.46
C THR A 19 5.12 -12.62 -4.32
N TYR A 20 6.28 -12.88 -3.70
CA TYR A 20 7.55 -13.01 -4.45
C TYR A 20 7.47 -14.06 -5.55
N ALA A 21 6.76 -15.18 -5.31
CA ALA A 21 6.62 -16.29 -6.24
C ALA A 21 5.73 -15.99 -7.46
N GLU A 22 4.91 -14.95 -7.39
CA GLU A 22 4.04 -14.52 -8.50
C GLU A 22 4.74 -13.57 -9.47
N ILE A 23 5.99 -13.19 -9.16
CA ILE A 23 6.80 -12.34 -10.02
C ILE A 23 7.92 -13.17 -10.65
N THR A 24 8.10 -13.00 -11.96
CA THR A 24 9.19 -13.63 -12.71
C THR A 24 10.48 -12.81 -12.53
N TRP A 25 11.43 -13.36 -11.78
CA TRP A 25 12.75 -12.74 -11.54
C TRP A 25 13.85 -13.22 -12.48
N THR A 26 13.51 -13.93 -13.56
CA THR A 26 14.48 -14.50 -14.50
C THR A 26 15.39 -13.41 -15.07
N GLY A 27 16.70 -13.51 -14.79
CA GLY A 27 17.71 -12.55 -15.24
C GLY A 27 18.01 -11.39 -14.28
N LEU A 28 17.39 -11.37 -13.09
CA LEU A 28 17.63 -10.39 -12.04
C LEU A 28 18.15 -11.08 -10.77
N ASP A 29 19.21 -10.54 -10.18
CA ASP A 29 19.68 -10.94 -8.84
C ASP A 29 18.85 -10.22 -7.77
N PHE A 30 17.56 -10.62 -7.67
CA PHE A 30 16.62 -10.03 -6.74
C PHE A 30 16.11 -11.10 -5.76
N SER A 31 16.55 -11.01 -4.51
CA SER A 31 16.26 -12.03 -3.49
C SER A 31 14.88 -11.85 -2.86
N ALA A 32 14.35 -12.93 -2.29
CA ALA A 32 13.12 -12.88 -1.49
C ALA A 32 13.26 -11.97 -0.27
N GLU A 33 14.47 -11.79 0.26
CA GLU A 33 14.76 -10.89 1.38
C GLU A 33 14.68 -9.42 0.95
N GLN A 34 15.22 -9.08 -0.22
CA GLN A 34 15.08 -7.74 -0.82
C GLN A 34 13.62 -7.43 -1.13
N PHE A 35 12.90 -8.41 -1.68
CA PHE A 35 11.46 -8.30 -1.87
C PHE A 35 10.74 -8.00 -0.55
N LYS A 36 10.98 -8.83 0.47
CA LYS A 36 10.37 -8.67 1.79
C LYS A 36 10.68 -7.30 2.42
N ALA A 37 11.89 -6.79 2.24
CA ALA A 37 12.26 -5.47 2.73
C ALA A 37 11.47 -4.35 2.02
N VAL A 38 11.32 -4.42 0.69
CA VAL A 38 10.59 -3.43 -0.11
C VAL A 38 9.08 -3.52 0.07
N THR A 39 8.55 -4.72 0.25
CA THR A 39 7.12 -4.94 0.54
C THR A 39 6.81 -4.90 2.02
N SER A 40 7.78 -4.58 2.88
CA SER A 40 7.57 -4.46 4.31
C SER A 40 6.70 -3.25 4.61
N ILE A 41 5.72 -3.43 5.47
CA ILE A 41 4.79 -2.39 5.85
C ILE A 41 5.08 -1.99 7.30
N ASP A 42 5.85 -0.91 7.47
CA ASP A 42 6.20 -0.39 8.78
C ASP A 42 5.09 0.52 9.33
N LYS A 43 4.40 0.04 10.38
CA LYS A 43 3.25 0.75 10.94
C LYS A 43 3.60 2.17 11.42
N ALA A 44 4.80 2.39 11.95
CA ALA A 44 5.21 3.70 12.47
C ALA A 44 5.52 4.70 11.33
N ALA A 45 6.17 4.24 10.26
CA ALA A 45 6.38 5.02 9.04
C ALA A 45 5.05 5.44 8.42
N TRP A 46 4.08 4.52 8.37
CA TRP A 46 2.75 4.82 7.84
C TRP A 46 1.93 5.79 8.71
N GLN A 47 2.05 5.72 10.04
CA GLN A 47 1.46 6.74 10.91
C GLN A 47 2.05 8.14 10.65
N ALA A 48 3.34 8.23 10.35
CA ALA A 48 3.96 9.49 9.97
C ALA A 48 3.47 9.95 8.58
N GLU A 49 3.32 9.03 7.63
CA GLU A 49 2.81 9.34 6.30
C GLU A 49 1.35 9.81 6.31
N PHE A 50 0.48 9.27 7.19
CA PHE A 50 -0.89 9.77 7.33
C PHE A 50 -0.94 11.22 7.79
N LYS A 51 -0.03 11.66 8.66
CA LYS A 51 0.08 13.08 9.07
C LYS A 51 0.48 13.97 7.89
N LEU A 52 1.35 13.49 7.01
CA LEU A 52 1.70 14.21 5.78
C LEU A 52 0.48 14.32 4.85
N HIS A 53 -0.32 13.27 4.76
CA HIS A 53 -1.58 13.29 4.00
C HIS A 53 -2.62 14.24 4.59
N ASP A 54 -2.70 14.38 5.92
CA ASP A 54 -3.54 15.39 6.56
C ASP A 54 -3.15 16.80 6.08
N THR A 55 -1.87 17.15 6.18
CA THR A 55 -1.38 18.45 5.69
C THR A 55 -1.63 18.63 4.18
N HIS A 56 -1.46 17.59 3.37
CA HIS A 56 -1.72 17.66 1.94
C HIS A 56 -3.22 17.88 1.62
N PHE A 57 -4.10 17.20 2.35
CA PHE A 57 -5.56 17.37 2.19
C PHE A 57 -6.05 18.72 2.70
N GLU A 58 -5.42 19.29 3.73
CA GLU A 58 -5.67 20.67 4.18
C GLU A 58 -5.33 21.67 3.07
N GLN A 59 -4.21 21.49 2.37
CA GLN A 59 -3.83 22.34 1.23
C GLN A 59 -4.81 22.24 0.05
N LEU A 60 -5.38 21.05 -0.16
CA LEU A 60 -6.34 20.77 -1.22
C LEU A 60 -7.81 20.88 -0.78
N ALA A 61 -8.08 21.43 0.40
CA ALA A 61 -9.41 21.42 1.00
C ALA A 61 -10.50 22.03 0.11
N PHE A 62 -10.14 22.97 -0.76
CA PHE A 62 -11.06 23.55 -1.72
C PHE A 62 -11.39 22.54 -2.84
N HIS A 63 -12.63 22.04 -2.82
CA HIS A 63 -13.14 20.96 -3.70
C HIS A 63 -12.56 19.57 -3.46
N LEU A 64 -12.02 19.28 -2.28
CA LEU A 64 -11.60 17.92 -1.97
C LEU A 64 -12.83 16.97 -1.93
N PRO A 65 -12.87 15.91 -2.77
CA PRO A 65 -13.95 14.96 -2.72
C PRO A 65 -13.98 14.22 -1.38
N LYS A 66 -15.16 14.14 -0.76
CA LYS A 66 -15.36 13.44 0.52
C LYS A 66 -14.85 11.98 0.47
N ALA A 67 -14.97 11.33 -0.69
CA ALA A 67 -14.47 9.98 -0.90
C ALA A 67 -12.97 9.79 -0.59
N LEU A 68 -12.14 10.82 -0.79
CA LEU A 68 -10.71 10.76 -0.45
C LEU A 68 -10.49 10.77 1.06
N LEU A 69 -11.25 11.59 1.80
CA LEU A 69 -11.22 11.61 3.26
C LEU A 69 -11.72 10.29 3.85
N ASP A 70 -12.83 9.77 3.31
CA ASP A 70 -13.40 8.51 3.77
C ASP A 70 -12.44 7.33 3.49
N THR A 71 -11.74 7.35 2.36
CA THR A 71 -10.71 6.34 2.02
C THR A 71 -9.52 6.42 2.97
N LYS A 72 -9.01 7.63 3.27
CA LYS A 72 -7.93 7.82 4.26
C LYS A 72 -8.33 7.25 5.62
N ALA A 73 -9.52 7.59 6.11
CA ALA A 73 -10.01 7.10 7.39
C ALA A 73 -10.13 5.56 7.43
N ALA A 74 -10.57 4.94 6.33
CA ALA A 74 -10.63 3.48 6.23
C ALA A 74 -9.24 2.82 6.26
N LEU A 75 -8.24 3.44 5.62
CA LEU A 75 -6.85 2.97 5.66
C LEU A 75 -6.22 3.14 7.04
N GLU A 76 -6.51 4.24 7.74
CA GLU A 76 -6.06 4.47 9.12
C GLU A 76 -6.66 3.43 10.09
N ALA A 77 -7.95 3.11 9.93
CA ALA A 77 -8.59 2.07 10.72
C ALA A 77 -7.98 0.67 10.48
N ARG A 78 -7.64 0.35 9.22
CA ARG A 78 -6.94 -0.89 8.85
C ARG A 78 -5.53 -0.97 9.42
N LEU A 79 -4.83 0.16 9.55
CA LEU A 79 -3.50 0.20 10.16
C LEU A 79 -3.54 -0.04 11.69
N ALA A 80 -4.59 0.47 12.35
CA ALA A 80 -4.80 0.38 13.79
C ALA A 80 -5.32 -0.99 14.25
N ALA A 81 -5.91 -1.78 13.36
CA ALA A 81 -6.29 -3.18 13.58
C ALA A 81 -5.07 -4.12 13.66
#